data_AF-A0A1Z8MNQ7-F1
#
_entry.id   AF-A0A1Z8MNQ7-F1
#
_cell.length_a   1.000
_cell.length_b   1.000
_cell.length_c   1.000
_cell.angle_alpha   90.00
_cell.angle_beta   90.00
_cell.angle_gamma   90.00
#
_symmetry.space_group_name_H-M   'P 1'
#
loop_
_entity.id
_entity.type
_entity.pdbx_description
1 polymer ?
#
loop_
_entity_poly.entity_id
_entity_poly.type
_entity_poly.pdbx_seq_one_letter_code
_entity_poly.pdbx_strand_id
1 'polypeptide(L)'
;MWRVYQADIGDHCWGALYEEMLRGHLVHYQPEIVESVLNENDWNQYQILAVDDHILQILNGVVTAELDDPAGARSGLIGLQIHSGPPQEVAFRNLFIKEF
;
A
#
# COMPACT_ATOMS: atom_id res chain seq x y z
N MET A 1 5.24 -18.40 8.70
CA MET A 1 4.42 -17.57 7.81
C MET A 1 5.04 -16.20 7.77
N TRP A 2 5.27 -15.62 6.59
CA TRP A 2 5.79 -14.25 6.49
C TRP A 2 4.69 -13.26 6.84
N ARG A 3 4.99 -12.22 7.63
CA ARG A 3 4.10 -11.06 7.77
C ARG A 3 4.37 -10.15 6.59
N VAL A 4 3.33 -9.72 5.90
CA VAL A 4 3.50 -8.91 4.68
C VAL A 4 2.53 -7.76 4.74
N TYR A 5 3.07 -6.54 4.80
CA TYR A 5 2.28 -5.34 4.57
C TYR A 5 1.95 -5.23 3.09
N GLN A 6 0.74 -4.74 2.83
CA GLN A 6 0.24 -4.50 1.49
C GLN A 6 -0.30 -3.07 1.42
N ALA A 7 0.27 -2.31 0.49
CA ALA A 7 -0.29 -1.06 0.03
C ALA A 7 -1.37 -1.40 -1.02
N ASP A 8 -2.63 -1.31 -0.62
CA ASP A 8 -3.74 -1.81 -1.45
C ASP A 8 -3.97 -0.94 -2.68
N ILE A 9 -4.31 -1.61 -3.79
CA ILE A 9 -4.65 -1.03 -5.09
C ILE A 9 -5.93 -1.73 -5.59
N GLY A 10 -6.96 -0.95 -5.91
CA GLY A 10 -8.22 -1.46 -6.41
C GLY A 10 -9.44 -0.76 -5.83
N ASP A 11 -10.60 -1.00 -6.44
CA ASP A 11 -11.86 -0.40 -6.04
C ASP A 11 -12.13 -0.56 -4.54
N HIS A 12 -12.39 0.55 -3.87
CA HIS A 12 -12.64 0.63 -2.42
C HIS A 12 -11.51 0.14 -1.51
N CYS A 13 -10.29 -0.08 -2.02
CA CYS A 13 -9.11 -0.38 -1.20
C CYS A 13 -7.90 0.52 -1.50
N TRP A 14 -7.91 1.31 -2.57
CA TRP A 14 -6.86 2.30 -2.85
C TRP A 14 -6.45 3.09 -1.60
N GLY A 15 -5.16 3.16 -1.33
CA GLY A 15 -4.64 3.93 -0.20
C GLY A 15 -4.78 3.27 1.17
N ALA A 16 -5.42 2.11 1.30
CA ALA A 16 -5.46 1.33 2.53
C ALA A 16 -4.12 0.63 2.81
N LEU A 17 -3.90 0.26 4.07
CA LEU A 17 -2.77 -0.55 4.53
C LEU A 17 -3.30 -1.85 5.13
N TYR A 18 -2.90 -2.98 4.56
CA TYR A 18 -3.36 -4.32 4.94
C TYR A 18 -2.18 -5.19 5.37
N GLU A 19 -2.39 -6.15 6.28
CA GLU A 19 -1.43 -7.22 6.56
C GLU A 19 -1.98 -8.55 6.02
N GLU A 20 -1.34 -9.03 4.96
CA GLU A 20 -1.75 -10.22 4.23
C GLU A 20 -1.65 -11.48 5.11
N MET A 21 -2.71 -12.30 5.08
CA MET A 21 -2.85 -13.58 5.82
C MET A 21 -2.88 -13.48 7.36
N LEU A 22 -2.82 -12.28 7.94
CA LEU A 22 -2.71 -12.12 9.40
C LEU A 22 -3.74 -11.13 9.94
N ARG A 23 -3.34 -9.89 10.26
CA ARG A 23 -4.22 -8.93 10.94
C ARG A 23 -5.30 -8.32 10.06
N GLY A 24 -5.16 -8.38 8.75
CA GLY A 24 -6.08 -7.75 7.82
C GLY A 24 -5.89 -6.24 7.73
N HIS A 25 -6.98 -5.46 7.66
CA HIS A 25 -6.87 -4.00 7.55
C HIS A 25 -6.23 -3.38 8.79
N LEU A 26 -5.08 -2.74 8.60
CA LEU A 26 -4.38 -1.96 9.63
C LEU A 26 -4.77 -0.49 9.55
N VAL A 27 -4.92 0.03 8.34
CA VAL A 27 -5.52 1.32 8.05
C VAL A 27 -6.57 1.12 6.96
N HIS A 28 -7.79 1.54 7.23
CA HIS A 28 -8.93 1.35 6.33
C HIS A 28 -8.92 2.36 5.17
N TYR A 29 -9.58 1.98 4.06
CA TYR A 29 -9.89 2.87 2.95
C TYR A 29 -10.62 4.13 3.42
N GLN A 30 -10.16 5.30 2.96
CA GLN A 30 -10.73 6.61 3.30
C GLN A 30 -11.22 7.30 2.02
N PRO A 31 -12.50 7.11 1.62
CA PRO A 31 -13.02 7.59 0.34
C PRO A 31 -12.88 9.11 0.19
N GLU A 32 -13.14 9.87 1.26
CA GLU A 32 -13.08 11.33 1.25
C GLU A 32 -11.70 11.88 0.87
N ILE A 33 -10.63 11.13 1.17
CA ILE A 33 -9.26 11.49 0.83
C ILE A 33 -8.91 10.91 -0.54
N VAL A 34 -9.13 9.61 -0.72
CA VAL A 34 -8.63 8.85 -1.87
C VAL A 34 -9.32 9.27 -3.16
N GLU A 35 -10.65 9.42 -3.16
CA GLU A 35 -11.41 9.78 -4.36
C GLU A 35 -11.05 11.20 -4.88
N SER A 36 -10.52 12.07 -4.00
CA SER A 36 -10.08 13.41 -4.40
C SER A 36 -8.71 13.44 -5.08
N VAL A 37 -7.91 12.38 -4.94
CA VAL A 37 -6.53 12.32 -5.44
C VAL A 37 -6.30 11.20 -6.45
N LEU A 38 -7.17 10.19 -6.49
CA LEU A 38 -7.01 9.01 -7.33
C LEU A 38 -7.20 9.35 -8.81
N ASN A 39 -6.28 8.90 -9.64
CA ASN A 39 -6.44 8.89 -11.09
C ASN A 39 -6.96 7.51 -11.51
N GLU A 40 -8.28 7.29 -11.52
CA GLU A 40 -8.89 5.97 -11.71
C GLU A 40 -8.42 5.21 -12.96
N ASN A 41 -8.16 5.93 -14.05
CA ASN A 41 -7.80 5.35 -15.35
C ASN A 41 -6.42 5.81 -15.85
N ASP A 42 -5.57 6.28 -14.94
CA ASP A 42 -4.23 6.77 -15.27
C ASP A 42 -3.23 6.37 -14.18
N TRP A 43 -1.99 6.80 -14.32
CA TRP A 43 -0.92 6.49 -13.40
C TRP A 43 -1.15 7.15 -12.03
N ASN A 44 -0.99 6.33 -10.99
CA ASN A 44 -0.96 6.75 -9.61
C ASN A 44 0.43 6.53 -9.03
N GLN A 45 0.94 7.51 -8.29
CA GLN A 45 2.21 7.43 -7.60
C GLN A 45 1.99 6.99 -6.16
N TYR A 46 2.60 5.86 -5.80
CA TYR A 46 2.77 5.47 -4.40
C TYR A 46 4.15 5.86 -3.92
N GLN A 47 4.22 6.38 -2.70
CA GLN A 47 5.45 6.48 -1.93
C GLN A 47 5.22 5.82 -0.58
N ILE A 48 6.15 4.94 -0.21
CA ILE A 48 6.07 4.19 1.05
C ILE A 48 7.34 4.49 1.82
N LEU A 49 7.17 5.00 3.03
CA LEU A 49 8.25 5.14 4.01
C LEU A 49 8.04 4.07 5.07
N ALA A 50 9.06 3.26 5.31
CA ALA A 50 9.09 2.27 6.38
C ALA A 50 10.38 2.49 7.17
N VAL A 51 10.28 3.14 8.33
CA VAL A 51 11.43 3.51 9.17
C VAL A 51 11.16 3.04 10.59
N ASP A 52 12.02 2.16 11.10
CA ASP A 52 11.83 1.47 12.36
C ASP A 52 10.46 0.76 12.44
N ASP A 53 9.58 1.22 13.32
CA ASP A 53 8.23 0.70 13.49
C ASP A 53 7.17 1.60 12.80
N HIS A 54 7.58 2.70 12.16
CA HIS A 54 6.69 3.66 11.50
C HIS A 54 6.55 3.38 10.00
N ILE A 55 5.30 3.27 9.55
CA ILE A 55 4.92 3.07 8.15
C ILE A 55 4.05 4.25 7.71
N LEU A 56 4.45 4.90 6.62
CA LEU A 56 3.69 5.97 5.97
C LEU A 56 3.48 5.63 4.49
N GLN A 57 2.23 5.69 4.06
CA GLN A 57 1.81 5.48 2.68
C GLN A 57 1.21 6.76 2.11
N ILE A 58 1.70 7.14 0.93
CA ILE A 58 1.33 8.36 0.25
C ILE A 58 0.85 7.99 -1.15
N LEU A 59 -0.37 8.42 -1.50
CA LEU A 59 -0.98 8.30 -2.82
C LEU A 59 -1.04 9.69 -3.46
N ASN A 60 -0.39 9.87 -4.61
CA ASN A 60 -0.39 11.12 -5.39
C ASN A 60 -0.05 12.36 -4.54
N GLY A 61 0.88 12.22 -3.60
CA GLY A 61 1.34 13.30 -2.71
C GLY A 61 0.49 13.51 -1.45
N VAL A 62 -0.56 12.71 -1.23
CA VAL A 62 -1.42 12.78 -0.03
C VAL A 62 -1.26 11.52 0.81
N VAL A 63 -1.07 11.70 2.12
CA VAL A 63 -0.98 10.59 3.08
C VAL A 63 -2.34 9.89 3.16
N THR A 64 -2.37 8.59 2.91
CA THR A 64 -3.61 7.78 2.99
C THR A 64 -3.56 6.75 4.12
N ALA A 65 -2.36 6.35 4.54
CA ALA A 65 -2.18 5.51 5.71
C ALA A 65 -0.91 5.88 6.48
N GLU A 66 -1.02 5.87 7.80
CA GLU A 66 0.08 6.08 8.74
C GLU A 66 -0.12 5.14 9.93
N LEU A 67 0.94 4.45 10.33
CA LEU A 67 0.88 3.45 11.39
C LEU A 67 2.22 3.33 12.12
N ASP A 68 2.17 3.40 13.45
CA ASP A 68 3.24 2.91 14.33
C ASP A 68 2.93 1.45 14.72
N ASP A 69 3.76 0.51 14.29
CA ASP A 69 3.54 -0.93 14.48
C ASP A 69 4.77 -1.69 15.03
N PRO A 70 5.03 -1.63 16.34
CA PRO A 70 6.16 -2.33 16.97
C PRO A 70 6.07 -3.86 16.90
N ALA A 71 4.88 -4.41 16.63
CA ALA A 71 4.66 -5.85 16.46
C ALA A 71 4.89 -6.31 15.00
N GLY A 72 5.21 -5.36 14.13
CA GLY A 72 5.41 -5.51 12.70
C GLY A 72 6.62 -6.34 12.28
N ALA A 73 6.61 -6.77 11.01
CA ALA A 73 7.84 -7.27 10.41
C ALA A 73 8.76 -6.11 10.04
N ARG A 74 10.01 -6.17 10.52
CA ARG A 74 11.04 -5.14 10.27
C ARG A 74 11.81 -5.30 8.96
N SER A 75 11.68 -6.46 8.32
CA SER A 75 12.36 -6.76 7.07
C SER A 75 11.55 -7.77 6.28
N GLY A 76 11.60 -7.67 4.96
CA GLY A 76 10.91 -8.59 4.06
C GLY A 76 11.35 -8.38 2.62
N LEU A 77 10.66 -9.07 1.72
CA LEU A 77 10.80 -8.87 0.28
C LEU A 77 9.73 -7.87 -0.19
N ILE A 78 10.03 -7.13 -1.25
CA ILE A 78 9.04 -6.33 -1.97
C ILE A 78 8.44 -7.21 -3.06
N GLY A 79 7.11 -7.27 -3.11
CA GLY A 79 6.35 -8.00 -4.11
C GLY A 79 5.33 -7.11 -4.80
N LEU A 80 5.01 -7.44 -6.06
CA LEU A 80 3.90 -6.87 -6.79
C LEU A 80 2.82 -7.96 -6.88
N GLN A 81 1.64 -7.68 -6.35
CA GLN A 81 0.54 -8.64 -6.31
C GLN A 81 -0.43 -8.38 -7.46
N ILE A 82 -0.92 -9.46 -8.07
CA ILE A 82 -2.16 -9.47 -8.84
C ILE A 82 -3.16 -10.35 -8.08
N HIS A 83 -4.29 -9.78 -7.68
CA HIS A 83 -5.27 -10.53 -6.89
C HIS A 83 -5.91 -11.62 -7.74
N SER A 84 -6.19 -12.77 -7.14
CA SER A 84 -6.91 -13.84 -7.83
C SER A 84 -8.33 -13.40 -8.21
N GLY A 85 -8.82 -13.79 -9.39
CA GLY A 85 -10.17 -13.38 -9.82
C GLY A 85 -10.34 -13.46 -11.33
N PRO A 86 -11.31 -12.69 -11.89
CA PRO A 86 -11.41 -12.47 -13.34
C PRO A 86 -10.08 -11.99 -13.92
N PRO A 87 -9.83 -12.14 -15.23
CA PRO A 87 -8.62 -11.60 -15.86
C PRO A 87 -8.44 -10.10 -15.56
N GLN A 88 -7.25 -9.72 -15.11
CA GLN A 88 -6.88 -8.35 -14.76
C GLN A 88 -5.53 -8.01 -15.38
N GLU A 89 -5.31 -6.72 -15.61
CA GLU A 89 -4.02 -6.19 -16.01
C GLU A 89 -3.64 -5.04 -15.08
N VAL A 90 -2.41 -5.06 -14.57
CA VAL A 90 -1.84 -3.99 -13.76
C VAL A 90 -0.46 -3.69 -14.28
N ALA A 91 -0.17 -2.41 -14.53
CA ALA A 91 1.12 -1.96 -15.01
C ALA A 91 1.86 -1.18 -13.91
N PHE A 92 3.14 -1.49 -13.72
CA PHE A 92 4.02 -0.79 -12.78
C PHE A 92 5.18 -0.16 -13.55
N ARG A 93 5.59 1.05 -13.16
CA ARG A 93 6.76 1.75 -13.71
C ARG A 93 7.47 2.55 -12.63
N ASN A 94 8.71 2.93 -12.90
CA ASN A 94 9.49 3.83 -12.03
C ASN A 94 9.61 3.31 -10.58
N LEU A 95 9.90 2.01 -10.42
CA LEU A 95 10.11 1.37 -9.12
C LEU A 95 11.53 1.64 -8.63
N PHE A 96 11.66 2.32 -7.50
CA PHE A 96 12.94 2.64 -6.88
C PHE A 96 12.87 2.34 -5.38
N ILE A 97 13.98 1.89 -4.83
CA ILE A 97 14.18 1.73 -3.38
C ILE A 97 15.39 2.55 -2.96
N LYS A 98 15.29 3.17 -1.79
CA LYS A 98 16.41 3.82 -1.13
C LYS A 98 16.44 3.38 0.33
N GLU A 99 17.57 2.82 0.72
CA GLU A 99 17.89 2.51 2.12
C GLU A 99 18.60 3.73 2.74
N PHE A 100 18.40 3.93 4.04
CA PHE A 100 18.97 5.03 4.81
C PHE A 100 19.70 4.50 6.05
#